data_AF-A0A1C5BIT0-F1
#
_entry.id   AF-A0A1C5BIT0-F1
#
_cell.length_a   1.000
_cell.length_b   1.000
_cell.length_c   1.000
_cell.angle_alpha   90.00
_cell.angle_beta   90.00
_cell.angle_gamma   90.00
#
_symmetry.space_group_name_H-M   'P 1'
#
loop_
_entity.id
_entity.type
_entity.pdbx_description
1 polymer ?
#
loop_
_entity_poly.entity_id
_entity_poly.type
_entity_poly.pdbx_seq_one_letter_code
_entity_poly.pdbx_strand_id
1 'polypeptide(L)'
;MLVAARREVPEPLAAAPGEDVDWVRRLIRITGWTDPARRPDMDWAKTEASLGTGLPSDYKRMVETFGEGAFDGFLDLNQGPWADLREDGLLIWAGTEHEDLYCWRADGDDPDRWPVVVRSFDGKDLAFDCRAAEFVCRVLVDPHHPYTLARYFDAHWFMTYGGNGS
;
A
#
# COMPACT_ATOMS: atom_id res chain seq x y z
N MET A 1 -10.65 35.76 29.19
CA MET A 1 -10.36 34.36 29.57
C MET A 1 -11.42 33.48 28.91
N LEU A 2 -11.11 32.86 27.77
CA LEU A 2 -12.02 31.91 27.11
C LEU A 2 -11.60 30.49 27.49
N VAL A 3 -12.54 29.71 28.01
CA VAL A 3 -12.38 28.28 28.27
C VAL A 3 -12.70 27.55 26.96
N ALA A 4 -11.69 27.04 26.27
CA ALA A 4 -11.88 26.09 25.19
C ALA A 4 -12.14 24.71 25.79
N ALA A 5 -13.37 24.21 25.68
CA ALA A 5 -13.66 22.83 25.98
C ALA A 5 -12.90 21.95 24.98
N ARG A 6 -11.86 21.26 25.45
CA ARG A 6 -11.23 20.16 24.71
C ARG A 6 -12.32 19.11 24.50
N ARG A 7 -12.72 18.92 23.25
CA ARG A 7 -13.53 17.78 22.85
C ARG A 7 -12.62 16.57 22.96
N GLU A 8 -12.89 15.71 23.94
CA GLU A 8 -12.22 14.41 24.06
C GLU A 8 -12.46 13.66 22.76
N VAL A 9 -11.38 13.44 22.01
CA VAL A 9 -11.37 12.56 20.85
C VAL A 9 -11.42 11.15 21.43
N PRO A 10 -12.43 10.34 21.12
CA PRO A 10 -12.44 8.94 21.53
C PRO A 10 -11.14 8.31 21.03
N GLU A 11 -10.46 7.56 21.91
CA GLU A 11 -9.29 6.78 21.52
C GLU A 11 -9.61 6.04 20.23
N PRO A 12 -8.72 6.04 19.21
CA PRO A 12 -8.97 5.24 18.02
C PRO A 12 -9.14 3.82 18.53
N LEU A 13 -10.34 3.27 18.32
CA LEU A 13 -10.61 1.87 18.56
C LEU A 13 -9.49 1.12 17.82
N ALA A 14 -8.51 0.62 18.57
CA ALA A 14 -7.50 -0.26 18.04
C ALA A 14 -8.32 -1.37 17.38
N ALA A 15 -8.35 -1.37 16.04
CA ALA A 15 -9.09 -2.35 15.29
C ALA A 15 -8.66 -3.71 15.85
N ALA A 16 -9.64 -4.50 16.32
CA ALA A 16 -9.34 -5.79 16.90
C ALA A 16 -8.48 -6.57 15.89
N PRO A 17 -7.37 -7.19 16.30
CA PRO A 17 -6.55 -7.96 15.37
C PRO A 17 -7.41 -9.09 14.81
N GLY A 18 -7.65 -9.07 13.50
CA GLY A 18 -8.38 -10.14 12.80
C GLY A 18 -9.80 -9.83 12.31
N GLU A 19 -10.25 -8.57 12.24
CA GLU A 19 -11.38 -8.28 11.34
C GLU A 19 -10.93 -8.50 9.88
N ASP A 20 -11.71 -9.28 9.13
CA ASP A 20 -11.60 -9.43 7.67
C ASP A 20 -12.03 -8.11 7.00
N VAL A 21 -11.25 -7.07 7.23
CA VAL A 21 -11.46 -5.74 6.68
C VAL A 21 -11.04 -5.78 5.22
N ASP A 22 -11.97 -5.45 4.34
CA ASP A 22 -11.64 -5.20 2.94
C ASP A 22 -10.86 -3.88 2.82
N TRP A 23 -9.55 -3.97 2.99
CA TRP A 23 -8.62 -2.84 2.97
C TRP A 23 -8.56 -2.17 1.59
N VAL A 24 -8.70 -2.91 0.49
CA VAL A 24 -8.74 -2.31 -0.86
C VAL A 24 -10.01 -1.47 -1.04
N ARG A 25 -11.16 -1.95 -0.57
CA ARG A 25 -12.39 -1.14 -0.52
C ARG A 25 -12.26 0.06 0.42
N ARG A 26 -11.45 -0.04 1.47
CA ARG A 26 -11.13 1.11 2.31
C ARG A 26 -10.27 2.12 1.56
N LEU A 27 -9.24 1.69 0.82
CA LEU A 27 -8.44 2.56 -0.04
C LEU A 27 -9.30 3.30 -1.05
N ILE A 28 -10.19 2.60 -1.77
CA ILE A 28 -11.14 3.23 -2.71
C ILE A 28 -11.93 4.37 -2.05
N ARG A 29 -12.40 4.17 -0.81
CA ARG A 29 -13.12 5.21 -0.06
C ARG A 29 -12.22 6.36 0.39
N ILE A 30 -11.01 6.05 0.86
CA ILE A 30 -10.04 7.05 1.35
C ILE A 30 -9.60 7.96 0.19
N THR A 31 -9.34 7.39 -0.98
CA THR A 31 -8.86 8.13 -2.16
C THR A 31 -9.98 8.75 -2.99
N GLY A 32 -11.24 8.45 -2.66
CA GLY A 32 -12.40 8.86 -3.46
C GLY A 32 -12.42 8.26 -4.87
N TRP A 33 -11.75 7.12 -5.08
CA TRP A 33 -11.61 6.51 -6.40
C TRP A 33 -12.95 6.05 -6.97
N THR A 34 -13.29 6.55 -8.16
CA THR A 34 -14.54 6.21 -8.87
C THR A 34 -14.31 5.61 -10.25
N ASP A 35 -13.06 5.56 -10.70
CA ASP A 35 -12.73 5.06 -12.04
C ASP A 35 -12.91 3.53 -12.11
N PRO A 36 -13.24 3.00 -13.29
CA PRO A 36 -13.24 1.56 -13.52
C PRO A 36 -11.88 0.93 -13.20
N ALA A 37 -11.89 -0.37 -12.91
CA ALA A 37 -10.67 -1.16 -12.75
C ALA A 37 -9.72 -0.91 -13.93
N ARG A 38 -8.48 -0.55 -13.62
CA ARG A 38 -7.48 -0.09 -14.60
C ARG A 38 -6.70 -1.23 -15.23
N ARG A 39 -6.57 -2.37 -14.55
CA ARG A 39 -5.85 -3.57 -15.03
C ARG A 39 -6.65 -4.86 -14.82
N PRO A 40 -7.94 -4.94 -15.21
CA PRO A 40 -8.75 -6.14 -15.01
C PRO A 40 -8.29 -7.35 -15.86
N ASP A 41 -7.40 -7.12 -16.82
CA ASP A 41 -6.85 -8.07 -17.78
C ASP A 41 -5.50 -8.65 -17.38
N MET A 42 -5.00 -8.34 -16.18
CA MET A 42 -3.70 -8.78 -15.70
C MET A 42 -3.62 -10.31 -15.57
N ASP A 43 -2.68 -10.92 -16.29
CA ASP A 43 -2.42 -12.37 -16.19
C ASP A 43 -1.51 -12.66 -14.99
N TRP A 44 -2.14 -12.84 -13.83
CA TRP A 44 -1.45 -13.18 -12.59
C TRP A 44 -0.81 -14.56 -12.61
N ALA A 45 -1.38 -15.53 -13.32
CA ALA A 45 -0.82 -16.87 -13.39
C ALA A 45 0.54 -16.85 -14.12
N LYS A 46 0.62 -16.13 -15.24
CA LYS A 46 1.90 -15.93 -15.96
C LYS A 46 2.90 -15.13 -15.13
N THR A 47 2.42 -14.12 -14.42
CA THR A 47 3.23 -13.30 -13.51
C THR A 47 3.87 -14.14 -12.41
N GLU A 48 3.06 -14.88 -11.66
CA GLU A 48 3.50 -15.72 -10.54
C GLU A 48 4.39 -16.88 -11.02
N ALA A 49 4.11 -17.46 -12.20
CA ALA A 49 4.97 -18.45 -12.84
C ALA A 49 6.36 -17.88 -13.18
N SER A 50 6.43 -16.62 -13.66
CA SER A 50 7.69 -15.97 -13.99
C SER A 50 8.48 -15.58 -12.73
N LEU A 51 7.78 -15.21 -11.66
CA LEU A 51 8.36 -14.87 -10.36
C LEU A 51 8.83 -16.10 -9.57
N GLY A 52 8.20 -17.26 -9.83
CA GLY A 52 8.42 -18.51 -9.11
C GLY A 52 7.75 -18.56 -7.73
N THR A 53 6.84 -17.64 -7.44
CA THR A 53 6.04 -17.61 -6.20
C THR A 53 4.72 -16.86 -6.43
N GLY A 54 3.73 -17.13 -5.58
CA GLY A 54 2.46 -16.40 -5.57
C GLY A 54 2.63 -14.96 -5.09
N LEU A 55 1.63 -14.11 -5.35
CA LEU A 55 1.58 -12.74 -4.85
C LEU A 55 0.40 -12.56 -3.88
N PRO A 56 0.52 -11.65 -2.89
CA PRO A 56 -0.59 -11.32 -2.01
C PRO A 56 -1.83 -10.89 -2.79
N SER A 57 -2.98 -11.42 -2.39
CA SER A 57 -4.27 -11.22 -3.05
C SER A 57 -4.72 -9.75 -3.05
N ASP A 58 -4.45 -9.03 -1.95
CA ASP A 58 -4.82 -7.63 -1.80
C ASP A 58 -4.01 -6.71 -2.71
N TYR A 59 -2.73 -7.02 -2.91
CA TYR A 59 -1.89 -6.33 -3.88
C TYR A 59 -2.37 -6.53 -5.31
N LYS A 60 -2.67 -7.77 -5.71
CA LYS A 60 -3.22 -8.05 -7.04
C LYS A 60 -4.47 -7.21 -7.29
N ARG A 61 -5.33 -7.11 -6.29
CA ARG A 61 -6.55 -6.31 -6.35
C ARG A 61 -6.28 -4.80 -6.37
N MET A 62 -5.26 -4.29 -5.65
CA MET A 62 -4.83 -2.89 -5.76
C MET A 62 -4.37 -2.57 -7.19
N VAL A 63 -3.53 -3.41 -7.77
CA VAL A 63 -3.05 -3.30 -9.16
C VAL A 63 -4.22 -3.30 -10.15
N GLU A 64 -5.12 -4.28 -10.05
CA GLU A 64 -6.31 -4.36 -10.91
C GLU A 64 -7.19 -3.11 -10.80
N THR A 65 -7.34 -2.56 -9.59
CA THR A 65 -8.20 -1.41 -9.31
C THR A 65 -7.56 -0.10 -9.79
N PHE A 66 -6.39 0.24 -9.26
CA PHE A 66 -5.77 1.55 -9.41
C PHE A 66 -4.82 1.63 -10.61
N GLY A 67 -4.22 0.52 -11.01
CA GLY A 67 -3.20 0.48 -12.06
C GLY A 67 -1.94 1.25 -11.67
N GLU A 68 -1.23 1.76 -12.69
CA GLU A 68 0.01 2.51 -12.51
C GLU A 68 -0.27 3.93 -11.99
N GLY A 69 0.46 4.33 -10.95
CA GLY A 69 0.27 5.62 -10.31
C GLY A 69 0.81 5.65 -8.88
N ALA A 70 0.48 6.72 -8.16
CA ALA A 70 0.90 6.92 -6.79
C ALA A 70 -0.23 7.37 -5.86
N PHE A 71 -0.20 6.90 -4.62
CA PHE A 71 -1.01 7.47 -3.54
C PHE A 71 -0.42 8.80 -3.11
N ASP A 72 -1.25 9.84 -3.07
CA ASP A 72 -0.91 11.24 -2.80
C ASP A 72 0.23 11.82 -3.68
N GLY A 73 0.63 11.11 -4.75
CA GLY A 73 1.82 11.45 -5.54
C GLY A 73 3.15 11.09 -4.88
N PHE A 74 3.16 10.33 -3.78
CA PHE A 74 4.37 9.96 -3.03
C PHE A 74 4.67 8.47 -3.01
N LEU A 75 3.64 7.63 -2.86
CA LEU A 75 3.83 6.18 -2.79
C LEU A 75 3.42 5.57 -4.13
N ASP A 76 4.42 5.30 -4.97
CA ASP A 76 4.26 4.69 -6.29
C ASP A 76 3.90 3.21 -6.16
N LEU A 77 2.78 2.81 -6.78
CA LEU A 77 2.35 1.42 -6.82
C LEU A 77 2.95 0.73 -8.06
N ASN A 78 3.96 -0.10 -7.84
CA ASN A 78 4.70 -0.76 -8.92
C ASN A 78 3.84 -1.86 -9.59
N GLN A 79 3.97 -2.00 -10.92
CA GLN A 79 3.15 -2.89 -11.75
C GLN A 79 3.95 -3.97 -12.52
N GLY A 80 5.28 -4.00 -12.35
CA GLY A 80 6.21 -4.94 -13.01
C GLY A 80 7.27 -4.25 -13.90
N PRO A 81 8.30 -4.98 -14.41
CA PRO A 81 8.51 -6.43 -14.30
C PRO A 81 9.29 -6.80 -13.02
N TRP A 82 8.62 -7.50 -12.10
CA TRP A 82 9.08 -7.78 -10.73
C TRP A 82 10.34 -8.66 -10.59
N ALA A 83 10.91 -9.14 -11.69
CA ALA A 83 12.16 -9.91 -11.69
C ALA A 83 13.36 -9.06 -11.23
N ASP A 84 13.36 -7.76 -11.54
CA ASP A 84 14.40 -6.82 -11.12
C ASP A 84 14.19 -6.31 -9.68
N LEU A 85 13.08 -6.69 -9.04
CA LEU A 85 12.63 -6.17 -7.74
C LEU A 85 12.84 -7.16 -6.59
N ARG A 86 13.67 -8.20 -6.80
CA ARG A 86 14.08 -9.12 -5.74
C ARG A 86 15.48 -8.80 -5.25
N GLU A 87 15.59 -8.41 -3.99
CA GLU A 87 16.86 -8.14 -3.33
C GLU A 87 16.86 -8.83 -1.96
N ASP A 88 17.86 -9.69 -1.69
CA ASP A 88 18.05 -10.33 -0.38
C ASP A 88 16.79 -10.98 0.25
N GLY A 89 15.91 -11.55 -0.60
CA GLY A 89 14.66 -12.18 -0.16
C GLY A 89 13.46 -11.24 0.00
N LEU A 90 13.64 -9.94 -0.26
CA LEU A 90 12.58 -8.96 -0.36
C LEU A 90 12.03 -8.88 -1.79
N LEU A 91 10.74 -8.65 -1.92
CA LEU A 91 10.06 -8.39 -3.17
C LEU A 91 9.42 -7.00 -3.12
N ILE A 92 9.95 -6.06 -3.91
CA ILE A 92 9.49 -4.66 -3.91
C ILE A 92 8.15 -4.55 -4.65
N TRP A 93 7.20 -3.85 -4.05
CA TRP A 93 5.84 -3.65 -4.58
C TRP A 93 5.39 -2.20 -4.64
N ALA A 94 6.06 -1.34 -3.89
CA ALA A 94 5.95 0.10 -4.01
C ALA A 94 7.27 0.77 -3.65
N GLY A 95 7.39 2.04 -4.00
CA GLY A 95 8.50 2.88 -3.58
C GLY A 95 8.04 4.31 -3.39
N THR A 96 8.88 5.11 -2.77
CA THR A 96 8.90 6.54 -3.05
C THR A 96 9.95 6.81 -4.13
N GLU A 97 9.86 7.95 -4.81
CA GLU A 97 10.73 8.29 -5.95
C GLU A 97 12.23 8.03 -5.68
N HIS A 98 12.73 8.24 -4.46
CA HIS A 98 14.16 8.10 -4.15
C HIS A 98 14.53 7.62 -2.74
N GLU A 99 13.60 7.33 -1.83
CA GLU A 99 13.94 7.19 -0.39
C GLU A 99 13.62 5.81 0.21
N ASP A 100 12.37 5.37 0.15
CA ASP A 100 11.92 4.15 0.84
C ASP A 100 11.39 3.13 -0.17
N LEU A 101 11.83 1.88 -0.02
CA LEU A 101 11.29 0.73 -0.74
C LEU A 101 10.30 -0.02 0.14
N TYR A 102 9.11 -0.24 -0.39
CA TYR A 102 8.08 -1.05 0.26
C TYR A 102 8.09 -2.44 -0.36
N CYS A 103 8.38 -3.42 0.49
CA CYS A 103 8.63 -4.79 0.09
C CYS A 103 7.70 -5.76 0.82
N TRP A 104 7.59 -6.98 0.32
CA TRP A 104 7.25 -8.14 1.13
C TRP A 104 8.51 -8.91 1.47
N ARG A 105 8.54 -9.49 2.66
CA ARG A 105 9.46 -10.60 2.95
C ARG A 105 8.76 -11.89 2.54
N ALA A 106 9.20 -12.49 1.45
CA ALA A 106 8.55 -13.65 0.84
C ALA A 106 8.87 -14.95 1.60
N ASP A 107 8.48 -15.01 2.87
CA ASP A 107 8.74 -16.11 3.79
C ASP A 107 7.51 -17.03 3.91
N GLY A 108 7.72 -18.34 3.71
CA GLY A 108 6.67 -19.34 3.83
C GLY A 108 5.74 -19.44 2.61
N ASP A 109 4.81 -20.39 2.67
CA ASP A 109 4.04 -20.84 1.50
C ASP A 109 2.76 -20.03 1.24
N ASP A 110 2.35 -19.16 2.16
CA ASP A 110 1.11 -18.36 2.05
C ASP A 110 1.46 -16.88 1.82
N PRO A 111 1.38 -16.37 0.57
CA PRO A 111 1.68 -14.97 0.25
C PRO A 111 0.81 -13.96 1.00
N ASP A 112 -0.42 -14.31 1.37
CA ASP A 112 -1.32 -13.40 2.10
C ASP A 112 -0.89 -13.16 3.56
N ARG A 113 0.15 -13.86 4.02
CA ARG A 113 0.76 -13.73 5.35
C ARG A 113 2.16 -13.14 5.32
N TRP A 114 2.69 -12.79 4.15
CA TRP A 114 3.99 -12.15 4.08
C TRP A 114 3.95 -10.77 4.73
N PRO A 115 4.87 -10.45 5.65
CA PRO A 115 4.89 -9.14 6.27
C PRO A 115 5.37 -8.09 5.25
N VAL A 116 4.82 -6.87 5.38
CA VAL A 116 5.39 -5.71 4.71
C VAL A 116 6.71 -5.34 5.39
N VAL A 117 7.72 -5.03 4.59
CA VAL A 117 9.01 -4.49 5.06
C VAL A 117 9.23 -3.16 4.37
N VAL A 118 9.54 -2.12 5.14
CA VAL A 118 10.07 -0.88 4.57
C VAL A 118 11.58 -0.93 4.68
N ARG A 119 12.26 -0.87 3.55
CA ARG A 119 13.70 -0.70 3.47
C ARG A 119 14.01 0.76 3.20
N SER A 120 14.63 1.42 4.18
CA SER A 120 15.06 2.81 4.05
C SER A 120 16.29 2.94 3.15
N PHE A 121 16.52 4.15 2.64
CA PHE A 121 17.70 4.49 1.84
C PHE A 121 19.04 4.11 2.49
N ASP A 122 19.13 4.13 3.83
CA ASP A 122 20.32 3.71 4.57
C ASP A 122 20.43 2.19 4.79
N GLY A 123 19.55 1.41 4.16
CA GLY A 123 19.56 -0.05 4.14
C GLY A 123 18.97 -0.71 5.39
N LYS A 124 18.22 0.02 6.23
CA LYS A 124 17.54 -0.57 7.40
C LYS A 124 16.17 -1.09 7.02
N ASP A 125 15.87 -2.30 7.50
CA ASP A 125 14.58 -2.95 7.32
C ASP A 125 13.71 -2.77 8.56
N LEU A 126 12.48 -2.28 8.38
CA LEU A 126 11.44 -2.27 9.42
C LEU A 126 10.23 -3.11 8.95
N ALA A 127 9.89 -4.14 9.72
CA ALA A 127 8.79 -5.05 9.39
C ALA A 127 7.47 -4.66 10.04
N PHE A 128 6.38 -4.90 9.31
CA PHE A 128 4.99 -4.68 9.71
C PHE A 128 4.20 -5.95 9.44
N ASP A 129 3.60 -6.51 10.49
CA ASP A 129 2.74 -7.70 10.41
C ASP A 129 1.33 -7.30 9.92
N CYS A 130 1.25 -6.91 8.65
CA CYS A 130 0.02 -6.56 7.96
C CYS A 130 0.18 -6.75 6.46
N ARG A 131 -0.96 -6.79 5.75
CA ARG A 131 -0.97 -6.86 4.28
C ARG A 131 -0.67 -5.50 3.65
N ALA A 132 -0.38 -5.48 2.35
CA ALA A 132 0.02 -4.25 1.64
C ALA A 132 -1.07 -3.18 1.65
N ALA A 133 -2.32 -3.54 1.36
CA ALA A 133 -3.43 -2.58 1.32
C ALA A 133 -3.76 -2.02 2.71
N GLU A 134 -3.59 -2.84 3.76
CA GLU A 134 -3.69 -2.38 5.14
C GLU A 134 -2.59 -1.38 5.48
N PHE A 135 -1.35 -1.70 5.12
CA PHE A 135 -0.21 -0.82 5.32
C PHE A 135 -0.42 0.53 4.65
N VAL A 136 -0.83 0.56 3.38
CA VAL A 136 -1.14 1.81 2.66
C VAL A 136 -2.28 2.57 3.33
N CYS A 137 -3.35 1.90 3.78
CA CYS A 137 -4.41 2.56 4.54
C CYS A 137 -3.85 3.27 5.78
N ARG A 138 -3.02 2.59 6.57
CA ARG A 138 -2.42 3.15 7.79
C ARG A 138 -1.48 4.32 7.47
N VAL A 139 -0.65 4.19 6.44
CA VAL A 139 0.19 5.29 5.93
C VAL A 139 -0.65 6.52 5.61
N LEU A 140 -1.77 6.35 4.92
CA LEU A 140 -2.62 7.46 4.53
C LEU A 140 -3.34 8.09 5.73
N VAL A 141 -3.97 7.31 6.61
CA VAL A 141 -4.92 7.88 7.59
C VAL A 141 -4.47 7.90 9.04
N ASP A 142 -3.43 7.17 9.43
CA ASP A 142 -2.95 7.15 10.82
C ASP A 142 -1.86 8.20 11.02
N PRO A 143 -2.11 9.31 11.75
CA PRO A 143 -1.13 10.35 12.00
C PRO A 143 0.00 9.92 12.92
N HIS A 144 -0.03 8.72 13.51
CA HIS A 144 1.06 8.18 14.34
C HIS A 144 1.91 7.14 13.62
N HIS A 145 1.54 6.72 12.42
CA HIS A 145 2.33 5.79 11.63
C HIS A 145 3.72 6.39 11.30
N PRO A 146 4.82 5.61 11.39
CA PRO A 146 6.17 6.13 11.12
C PRO A 146 6.33 6.77 9.73
N TYR A 147 5.61 6.22 8.76
CA TYR A 147 5.60 6.65 7.35
C TYR A 147 4.33 7.43 7.00
N THR A 148 3.70 8.11 7.96
CA THR A 148 2.38 8.74 7.76
C THR A 148 2.38 9.86 6.71
N LEU A 149 1.38 9.84 5.85
CA LEU A 149 1.00 10.93 4.95
C LEU A 149 -0.15 11.80 5.50
N ALA A 150 -0.86 11.31 6.53
CA ALA A 150 -1.98 11.99 7.19
C ALA A 150 -1.63 13.37 7.77
N ARG A 151 -0.33 13.62 8.02
CA ARG A 151 0.16 14.91 8.53
C ARG A 151 0.37 15.95 7.44
N TYR A 152 0.46 15.52 6.19
CA TYR A 152 0.74 16.39 5.04
C TYR A 152 -0.51 16.71 4.24
N PHE A 153 -1.51 15.82 4.26
CA PHE A 153 -2.74 15.97 3.49
C PHE A 153 -3.98 15.75 4.36
N ASP A 154 -4.95 16.67 4.26
CA ASP A 154 -6.26 16.55 4.91
C ASP A 154 -7.22 15.62 4.12
N ALA A 155 -6.88 15.32 2.87
CA ALA A 155 -7.60 14.41 1.98
C ALA A 155 -6.60 13.67 1.09
N HIS A 156 -6.89 12.41 0.77
CA HIS A 156 -5.99 11.54 0.03
C HIS A 156 -6.54 11.24 -1.36
N TRP A 157 -5.64 10.94 -2.30
CA TRP A 157 -6.01 10.61 -3.67
C TRP A 157 -5.06 9.56 -4.26
N PHE A 158 -5.45 8.98 -5.40
CA PHE A 158 -4.56 8.19 -6.22
C PHE A 158 -4.34 8.92 -7.55
N MET A 159 -3.08 9.19 -7.89
CA MET A 159 -2.67 9.84 -9.13
C MET A 159 -2.28 8.78 -10.14
N THR A 160 -3.09 8.59 -11.18
CA THR A 160 -2.78 7.66 -12.28
C THR A 160 -1.69 8.21 -13.19
N TYR A 161 -0.69 7.40 -13.51
CA TYR A 161 0.28 7.73 -14.55
C TYR A 161 -0.25 7.25 -15.91
N GLY A 162 -0.22 8.13 -16.92
CA GLY A 162 -0.78 7.83 -18.24
C GLY A 162 -2.28 8.10 -18.37
N GLY A 163 -2.64 9.37 -18.26
CA GLY A 163 -3.95 9.92 -18.62
C GLY A 163 -3.79 11.20 -19.44
N ASN A 164 -3.02 11.17 -20.54
CA ASN A 164 -3.15 12.23 -21.53
C ASN A 164 -4.52 12.08 -22.20
N GLY A 165 -5.49 12.83 -21.70
CA GLY A 165 -6.75 13.02 -22.36
C GLY A 165 -6.57 13.82 -23.64
N SER A 166 -7.04 13.23 -24.75
CA SER A 166 -7.57 13.85 -25.98
C SER A 166 -6.62 14.62 -26.89
#